data_AF-A0A6L3C8T0-F1
#
_entry.id   AF-A0A6L3C8T0-F1
#
_cell.length_a   1.000
_cell.length_b   1.000
_cell.length_c   1.000
_cell.angle_alpha   90.00
_cell.angle_beta   90.00
_cell.angle_gamma   90.00
#
_symmetry.space_group_name_H-M   'P 1'
#
loop_
_entity.id
_entity.type
_entity.pdbx_description
1 polymer ?
#
loop_
_entity_poly.entity_id
_entity_poly.type
_entity_poly.pdbx_seq_one_letter_code
_entity_poly.pdbx_strand_id
1 'polypeptide(L)'
;MQYGVFMMPSHPPEREVFQAHKWDLDCLVLADKLGFSEAWIGEHYTAPWEPIPSPDLMIAQALMLTKDIRLGTGVHLLPYHHPAELACRVAYLDHLAQGRFMFGIGSGGLPTDYTMFDVDGMNGQHRDMTREAIDIILRLWSEDEPFEYKGEFWNVHLPEPQ
;
A
#
# COMPACT_ATOMS: atom_id res chain seq x y z
N MET A 1 -18.68 -17.65 9.09
CA MET A 1 -17.92 -17.28 7.88
C MET A 1 -17.50 -15.83 8.03
N GLN A 2 -16.28 -15.45 7.66
CA GLN A 2 -15.80 -14.07 7.62
C GLN A 2 -15.72 -13.65 6.14
N TYR A 3 -16.11 -12.43 5.81
CA TYR A 3 -16.13 -11.95 4.42
C TYR A 3 -15.28 -10.69 4.29
N GLY A 4 -14.43 -10.65 3.26
CA GLY A 4 -13.68 -9.47 2.87
C GLY A 4 -14.22 -8.85 1.59
N VAL A 5 -13.97 -7.56 1.39
CA VAL A 5 -14.24 -6.85 0.14
C VAL A 5 -12.93 -6.36 -0.48
N PHE A 6 -12.77 -6.59 -1.78
CA PHE A 6 -11.70 -5.98 -2.56
C PHE A 6 -12.26 -4.76 -3.27
N MET A 7 -11.75 -3.59 -2.94
CA MET A 7 -12.13 -2.32 -3.53
C MET A 7 -11.05 -1.88 -4.50
N MET A 8 -11.29 -2.17 -5.78
CA MET A 8 -10.76 -1.33 -6.84
C MET A 8 -11.62 -0.06 -6.82
N PRO A 9 -11.06 1.11 -6.47
CA PRO A 9 -11.79 2.38 -6.38
C PRO A 9 -12.13 2.87 -7.80
N SER A 10 -12.93 2.07 -8.51
CA SER A 10 -13.16 2.21 -9.93
C SER A 10 -14.25 3.23 -10.16
N HIS A 11 -13.89 4.34 -10.80
CA HIS A 11 -14.83 5.41 -11.11
C HIS A 11 -14.51 6.03 -12.49
N PRO A 12 -15.48 6.69 -13.13
CA PRO A 12 -15.22 7.38 -14.39
C PRO A 12 -14.09 8.41 -14.25
N PRO A 13 -13.17 8.51 -15.23
CA PRO A 13 -12.05 9.47 -15.19
C PRO A 13 -12.50 10.94 -15.16
N GLU A 14 -13.71 11.22 -15.67
CA GLU A 14 -14.33 12.55 -15.60
C GLU A 14 -14.83 12.93 -14.19
N ARG A 15 -14.87 11.99 -13.25
CA ARG A 15 -15.26 12.27 -11.87
C ARG A 15 -14.12 12.99 -11.15
N GLU A 16 -14.44 14.09 -10.50
CA GLU A 16 -13.50 14.82 -9.64
C GLU A 16 -12.89 13.91 -8.58
N VAL A 17 -11.56 13.96 -8.43
CA VAL A 17 -10.78 13.08 -7.53
C VAL A 17 -11.33 13.09 -6.11
N PHE A 18 -11.70 14.27 -5.60
CA PHE A 18 -12.29 14.38 -4.26
C PHE A 18 -13.64 13.67 -4.14
N GLN A 19 -14.49 13.73 -5.18
CA GLN A 19 -15.81 13.09 -5.16
C GLN A 19 -15.70 11.56 -5.27
N ALA A 20 -14.72 11.08 -6.01
CA ALA A 20 -14.37 9.67 -6.06
C ALA A 20 -13.86 9.17 -4.71
N HIS A 21 -12.85 9.84 -4.14
CA HIS A 21 -12.31 9.51 -2.82
C HIS A 21 -13.40 9.48 -1.74
N LYS A 22 -14.31 10.47 -1.73
CA LYS A 22 -15.44 10.49 -0.80
C LYS A 22 -16.36 9.28 -0.99
N TRP A 23 -16.63 8.89 -2.23
CA TRP A 23 -17.45 7.73 -2.54
C TRP A 23 -16.83 6.44 -2.02
N ASP A 24 -15.52 6.27 -2.21
CA ASP A 24 -14.81 5.10 -1.71
C ASP A 24 -14.82 5.04 -0.17
N LEU A 25 -14.66 6.18 0.52
CA LEU A 25 -14.86 6.25 1.97
C LEU A 25 -16.28 5.85 2.40
N ASP A 26 -17.31 6.35 1.70
CA ASP A 26 -18.70 5.99 2.00
C ASP A 26 -18.95 4.48 1.79
N CYS A 27 -18.31 3.87 0.79
CA CYS A 27 -18.32 2.42 0.56
C CYS A 27 -17.63 1.64 1.68
N LEU A 28 -16.46 2.09 2.16
CA LEU A 28 -15.76 1.46 3.30
C LEU A 28 -16.59 1.53 4.59
N VAL A 29 -17.23 2.68 4.86
CA VAL A 29 -18.15 2.85 5.99
C VAL A 29 -19.38 1.94 5.87
N LEU A 30 -19.90 1.76 4.65
CA LEU A 30 -20.99 0.83 4.42
C LEU A 30 -20.56 -0.62 4.63
N ALA A 31 -19.37 -1.02 4.16
CA ALA A 31 -18.82 -2.36 4.36
C ALA A 31 -18.69 -2.70 5.85
N ASP A 32 -18.17 -1.76 6.65
CA ASP A 32 -18.10 -1.88 8.12
C ASP A 32 -19.49 -2.11 8.74
N LYS A 33 -20.48 -1.28 8.37
CA LYS A 33 -21.88 -1.42 8.87
C LYS A 33 -22.55 -2.72 8.46
N LEU A 34 -22.18 -3.28 7.31
CA LEU A 34 -22.70 -4.56 6.81
C LEU A 34 -21.99 -5.77 7.44
N GLY A 35 -20.96 -5.55 8.26
CA GLY A 35 -20.25 -6.61 8.98
C GLY A 35 -19.19 -7.33 8.13
N PHE A 36 -18.63 -6.67 7.11
CA PHE A 36 -17.43 -7.17 6.46
C PHE A 36 -16.26 -7.11 7.43
N SER A 37 -15.44 -8.17 7.42
CA SER A 37 -14.29 -8.31 8.30
C SER A 37 -13.08 -7.53 7.80
N GLU A 38 -12.96 -7.40 6.47
CA GLU A 38 -11.79 -6.88 5.79
C GLU A 38 -12.18 -6.05 4.57
N ALA A 39 -11.47 -4.95 4.32
CA ALA A 39 -11.48 -4.24 3.05
C ALA A 39 -10.06 -4.00 2.54
N TRP A 40 -9.84 -4.23 1.25
CA TRP A 40 -8.55 -4.15 0.58
C TRP A 40 -8.58 -3.09 -0.52
N ILE A 41 -7.69 -2.10 -0.48
CA ILE A 41 -7.70 -0.93 -1.38
C ILE A 41 -6.52 -1.00 -2.36
N GLY A 42 -6.82 -1.01 -3.66
CA GLY A 42 -5.80 -1.04 -4.73
C GLY A 42 -4.94 0.23 -4.83
N GLU A 43 -3.72 0.07 -5.33
CA GLU A 43 -2.80 1.16 -5.69
C GLU A 43 -2.58 1.18 -7.19
N HIS A 44 -2.68 2.35 -7.81
CA HIS A 44 -2.37 2.58 -9.22
C HIS A 44 -1.94 4.04 -9.44
N TYR A 45 -1.06 4.25 -10.42
CA TYR A 45 -0.56 5.58 -10.77
C TYR A 45 -1.05 6.06 -12.12
N THR A 46 -1.11 5.15 -13.10
CA THR A 46 -1.48 5.48 -14.48
C THR A 46 -2.86 4.98 -14.90
N ALA A 47 -3.57 4.24 -14.04
CA ALA A 47 -4.91 3.75 -14.34
C ALA A 47 -5.96 4.87 -14.10
N PRO A 48 -6.56 5.45 -15.16
CA PRO A 48 -7.47 6.59 -15.00
C PRO A 48 -8.79 6.22 -14.32
N TRP A 49 -9.16 4.95 -14.37
CA TRP A 49 -10.36 4.43 -13.71
C TRP A 49 -10.13 4.13 -12.24
N GLU A 50 -8.89 3.99 -11.77
CA GLU A 50 -8.55 3.60 -10.39
C GLU A 50 -7.42 4.50 -9.85
N PRO A 51 -7.60 5.83 -9.75
CA PRO A 51 -6.52 6.79 -9.54
C PRO A 51 -6.16 6.94 -8.05
N ILE A 52 -5.98 5.84 -7.32
CA ILE A 52 -5.49 5.85 -5.93
C ILE A 52 -4.00 5.47 -5.92
N PRO A 53 -3.08 6.45 -5.83
CA PRO A 53 -1.64 6.19 -5.79
C PRO A 53 -1.10 5.95 -4.37
N SER A 54 -1.94 6.05 -3.34
CA SER A 54 -1.55 5.96 -1.93
C SER A 54 -2.72 5.43 -1.09
N PRO A 55 -2.99 4.11 -1.14
CA PRO A 55 -4.10 3.49 -0.41
C PRO A 55 -4.03 3.70 1.10
N ASP A 56 -2.83 3.84 1.68
CA ASP A 56 -2.59 4.12 3.09
C ASP A 56 -3.20 5.45 3.55
N LEU A 57 -3.25 6.48 2.70
CA LEU A 57 -3.93 7.75 3.01
C LEU A 57 -5.45 7.60 3.07
N MET A 58 -6.02 6.76 2.21
CA MET A 58 -7.43 6.41 2.27
C MET A 58 -7.73 5.58 3.52
N ILE A 59 -6.88 4.61 3.84
CA ILE A 59 -6.98 3.80 5.05
C ILE A 59 -6.93 4.68 6.30
N ALA A 60 -5.99 5.62 6.38
CA ALA A 60 -5.88 6.55 7.51
C ALA A 60 -7.18 7.35 7.75
N GLN A 61 -7.84 7.80 6.68
CA GLN A 61 -9.14 8.47 6.78
C GLN A 61 -10.27 7.49 7.16
N ALA A 62 -10.30 6.31 6.55
CA ALA A 62 -11.32 5.30 6.82
C ALA A 62 -11.26 4.78 8.26
N LEU A 63 -10.07 4.65 8.86
CA LEU A 63 -9.89 4.27 10.26
C LEU A 63 -10.66 5.19 11.23
N MET A 64 -10.81 6.48 10.89
CA MET A 64 -11.57 7.44 11.71
C MET A 64 -13.09 7.35 11.51
N LEU A 65 -13.54 6.68 10.45
CA LEU A 65 -14.95 6.60 10.04
C LEU A 65 -15.56 5.22 10.26
N THR A 66 -14.72 4.18 10.41
CA THR A 66 -15.11 2.79 10.66
C THR A 66 -14.75 2.35 12.08
N LYS A 67 -15.39 1.29 12.56
CA LYS A 67 -15.21 0.77 13.93
C LYS A 67 -14.53 -0.58 13.97
N ASP A 68 -14.99 -1.53 13.18
CA ASP A 68 -14.66 -2.95 13.38
C ASP A 68 -13.85 -3.53 12.20
N ILE A 69 -14.12 -3.07 10.98
CA ILE A 69 -13.46 -3.57 9.76
C ILE A 69 -11.94 -3.36 9.82
N ARG A 70 -11.19 -4.37 9.38
CA ARG A 70 -9.76 -4.28 9.11
C ARG A 70 -9.54 -3.75 7.71
N LEU A 71 -8.60 -2.84 7.56
CA LEU A 71 -8.33 -2.12 6.32
C LEU A 71 -6.92 -2.48 5.84
N GLY A 72 -6.80 -2.88 4.58
CA GLY A 72 -5.55 -3.34 4.02
C GLY A 72 -5.22 -2.71 2.67
N THR A 73 -3.93 -2.64 2.39
CA THR A 73 -3.43 -2.29 1.06
C THR A 73 -3.59 -3.52 0.17
N GLY A 74 -4.31 -3.41 -0.93
CA GLY A 74 -4.59 -4.47 -1.90
C GLY A 74 -4.10 -4.13 -3.30
N VAL A 75 -2.88 -3.64 -3.50
CA VAL A 75 -1.68 -3.81 -2.66
C VAL A 75 -0.85 -2.53 -2.64
N HIS A 76 0.14 -2.42 -1.75
CA HIS A 76 1.27 -1.54 -2.03
C HIS A 76 2.20 -2.20 -3.07
N LEU A 77 2.49 -1.46 -4.13
CA LEU A 77 3.30 -1.83 -5.28
C LEU A 77 4.78 -1.56 -4.98
N LEU A 78 5.41 -2.53 -4.31
CA LEU A 78 6.76 -2.35 -3.74
C LEU A 78 7.83 -1.81 -4.71
N PRO A 79 7.86 -2.15 -6.01
CA PRO A 79 8.87 -1.61 -6.92
C PRO A 79 8.88 -0.09 -7.06
N TYR A 80 7.78 0.58 -6.70
CA TYR A 80 7.60 2.02 -6.91
C TYR A 80 7.81 2.84 -5.63
N HIS A 81 8.15 2.20 -4.52
CA HIS A 81 8.44 2.86 -3.25
C HIS A 81 9.90 2.62 -2.86
N HIS A 82 10.50 3.59 -2.16
CA HIS A 82 11.74 3.31 -1.46
C HIS A 82 11.42 2.43 -0.23
N PRO A 83 11.99 1.23 -0.10
CA PRO A 83 11.55 0.26 0.92
C PRO A 83 11.71 0.77 2.35
N ALA A 84 12.76 1.57 2.62
CA ALA A 84 12.93 2.18 3.94
C ALA A 84 11.86 3.24 4.28
N GLU A 85 11.41 4.02 3.30
CA GLU A 85 10.35 5.01 3.52
C GLU A 85 9.04 4.29 3.80
N LEU A 86 8.68 3.33 2.94
CA LEU A 86 7.44 2.58 3.06
C LEU A 86 7.39 1.79 4.38
N ALA A 87 8.49 1.15 4.78
CA ALA A 87 8.60 0.43 6.06
C ALA A 87 8.24 1.33 7.25
N CYS A 88 8.82 2.53 7.32
CA CYS A 88 8.55 3.46 8.41
C CYS A 88 7.10 3.99 8.35
N ARG A 89 6.62 4.37 7.16
CA ARG A 89 5.28 4.94 6.97
C ARG A 89 4.19 3.95 7.35
N VAL A 90 4.27 2.69 6.90
CA VAL A 90 3.22 1.70 7.19
C VAL A 90 3.32 1.14 8.61
N ALA A 91 4.52 1.10 9.22
CA ALA A 91 4.66 0.83 10.65
C ALA A 91 3.96 1.91 11.49
N TYR A 92 4.12 3.18 11.13
CA TYR A 92 3.40 4.27 11.79
C TYR A 92 1.88 4.14 11.59
N LEU A 93 1.42 3.82 10.39
CA LEU A 93 -0.01 3.58 10.13
C LEU A 93 -0.56 2.40 10.95
N ASP A 94 0.21 1.31 11.12
CA ASP A 94 -0.21 0.18 11.95
C ASP A 94 -0.48 0.58 13.40
N HIS A 95 0.41 1.41 13.98
CA HIS A 95 0.20 1.98 15.31
C HIS A 95 -1.06 2.85 15.38
N LEU A 96 -1.33 3.66 14.36
CA LEU A 96 -2.57 4.46 14.28
C LEU A 96 -3.82 3.58 14.14
N ALA A 97 -3.70 2.44 13.45
CA ALA A 97 -4.79 1.52 13.19
C ALA A 97 -5.14 0.63 14.39
N GLN A 98 -4.27 0.53 15.39
CA GLN A 98 -4.47 -0.27 16.61
C GLN A 98 -4.89 -1.72 16.29
N GLY A 99 -4.16 -2.37 15.38
CA GLY A 99 -4.42 -3.77 14.96
C GLY A 99 -5.44 -3.92 13.84
N ARG A 100 -5.99 -2.82 13.30
CA ARG A 100 -6.93 -2.83 12.17
C ARG A 100 -6.27 -2.64 10.80
N PHE A 101 -4.94 -2.55 10.72
CA PHE A 101 -4.23 -2.45 9.45
C PHE A 101 -3.77 -3.83 8.96
N MET A 102 -3.73 -4.00 7.64
CA MET A 102 -3.19 -5.19 6.96
C MET A 102 -2.29 -4.75 5.81
N PHE A 103 -1.00 -5.03 5.90
CA PHE A 103 -0.04 -4.65 4.87
C PHE A 103 0.01 -5.68 3.73
N GLY A 104 -0.87 -5.53 2.74
CA GLY A 104 -0.81 -6.31 1.52
C GLY A 104 0.12 -5.68 0.50
N ILE A 105 0.94 -6.53 -0.12
CA ILE A 105 2.05 -6.14 -0.99
C ILE A 105 1.97 -6.86 -2.33
N GLY A 106 2.51 -6.25 -3.38
CA GLY A 106 2.67 -6.92 -4.66
C GLY A 106 3.63 -6.19 -5.59
N SER A 107 3.90 -6.83 -6.73
CA SER A 107 4.90 -6.37 -7.69
C SER A 107 4.35 -5.44 -8.76
N GLY A 108 3.03 -5.27 -8.82
CA GLY A 108 2.38 -4.60 -9.95
C GLY A 108 2.32 -5.43 -11.21
N GLY A 109 1.48 -4.96 -12.13
CA GLY A 109 1.16 -5.64 -13.39
C GLY A 109 0.96 -4.71 -14.58
N LEU A 110 0.88 -3.40 -14.35
CA LEU A 110 0.40 -2.43 -15.33
C LEU A 110 1.58 -1.88 -16.16
N PRO A 111 1.62 -2.12 -17.50
CA PRO A 111 2.75 -1.69 -18.32
C PRO A 111 3.03 -0.19 -18.35
N THR A 112 1.98 0.62 -18.16
CA THR A 112 2.12 2.08 -18.09
C THR A 112 2.77 2.53 -16.77
N ASP A 113 2.54 1.81 -15.65
CA ASP A 113 3.27 2.07 -14.40
C ASP A 113 4.74 1.66 -14.54
N TYR A 114 5.04 0.52 -15.19
CA TYR A 114 6.43 0.14 -15.51
C TYR A 114 7.16 1.25 -16.26
N THR A 115 6.49 1.83 -17.27
CA THR A 115 7.04 2.94 -18.05
C THR A 115 7.22 4.20 -17.20
N MET A 116 6.26 4.53 -16.34
CA MET A 116 6.32 5.72 -15.47
C MET A 116 7.49 5.67 -14.47
N PHE A 117 7.78 4.48 -13.93
CA PHE A 117 8.82 4.27 -12.91
C PHE A 117 10.14 3.73 -13.45
N ASP A 118 10.28 3.62 -14.78
CA ASP A 118 11.47 3.07 -15.45
C ASP A 118 11.85 1.67 -14.94
N VAL A 119 10.84 0.80 -14.79
CA VAL A 119 11.01 -0.59 -14.37
C VAL A 119 10.82 -1.51 -15.56
N ASP A 120 11.78 -2.39 -15.82
CA ASP A 120 11.67 -3.46 -16.83
C ASP A 120 10.78 -4.60 -16.33
N GLY A 121 9.48 -4.29 -16.21
CA GLY A 121 8.48 -5.22 -15.76
C GLY A 121 8.32 -6.42 -16.71
N MET A 122 8.57 -6.23 -18.01
CA MET A 122 8.43 -7.28 -19.02
C MET A 122 9.45 -8.39 -18.85
N ASN A 123 10.68 -8.07 -18.40
CA ASN A 123 11.71 -9.05 -18.11
C ASN A 123 11.75 -9.51 -16.65
N GLY A 124 10.83 -9.02 -15.81
CA GLY A 124 10.65 -9.51 -14.44
C GLY A 124 11.29 -8.69 -13.35
N GLN A 125 11.94 -7.56 -13.67
CA GLN A 125 12.63 -6.70 -12.71
C GLN A 125 11.73 -6.31 -11.52
N HIS A 126 10.46 -5.97 -11.78
CA HIS A 126 9.45 -5.68 -10.76
C HIS A 126 9.34 -6.77 -9.66
N ARG A 127 9.48 -8.06 -10.00
CA ARG A 127 9.42 -9.14 -9.01
C ARG A 127 10.70 -9.23 -8.19
N ASP A 128 11.84 -8.99 -8.83
CA ASP A 128 13.15 -9.00 -8.16
C ASP A 128 13.25 -7.83 -7.17
N MET A 129 12.85 -6.64 -7.62
CA MET A 129 12.65 -5.45 -6.78
C MET A 129 11.70 -5.73 -5.60
N THR A 130 10.59 -6.42 -5.83
CA THR A 130 9.64 -6.76 -4.75
C THR A 130 10.29 -7.65 -3.69
N ARG A 131 11.10 -8.64 -4.08
CA ARG A 131 11.79 -9.51 -3.11
C ARG A 131 12.83 -8.74 -2.30
N GLU A 132 13.65 -7.92 -2.96
CA GLU A 132 14.63 -7.07 -2.28
C GLU A 132 13.96 -6.08 -1.31
N ALA A 133 12.84 -5.48 -1.72
CA ALA A 133 12.08 -4.58 -0.87
C ALA A 133 11.53 -5.31 0.38
N ILE A 134 11.01 -6.54 0.24
CA ILE A 134 10.55 -7.36 1.38
C ILE A 134 11.70 -7.61 2.35
N ASP A 135 12.87 -8.02 1.85
CA ASP A 135 14.03 -8.29 2.70
C ASP A 135 14.44 -7.03 3.50
N ILE A 136 14.48 -5.87 2.84
CA ILE A 136 14.80 -4.59 3.49
C ILE A 136 13.75 -4.22 4.54
N ILE A 137 12.46 -4.30 4.20
CA ILE A 137 11.35 -3.94 5.10
C ILE A 137 11.37 -4.83 6.35
N LEU A 138 11.53 -6.15 6.17
CA LEU A 138 11.55 -7.09 7.28
C LEU A 138 12.75 -6.85 8.21
N ARG A 139 13.94 -6.58 7.65
CA ARG A 139 15.13 -6.25 8.44
C ARG A 139 14.92 -4.97 9.24
N LEU A 140 14.38 -3.92 8.63
CA LEU A 140 14.08 -2.65 9.32
C LEU A 140 13.08 -2.82 10.48
N TRP A 141 12.19 -3.81 10.43
CA TRP A 141 11.23 -4.07 11.50
C TRP A 141 11.73 -5.05 12.57
N SER A 142 12.74 -5.86 12.27
CA SER A 142 13.22 -6.91 13.17
C SER A 142 14.58 -6.63 13.82
N GLU A 143 15.37 -5.71 13.26
CA GLU A 143 16.70 -5.36 13.74
C GLU A 143 16.69 -4.00 14.46
N ASP A 144 17.14 -3.98 15.71
CA ASP A 144 17.27 -2.75 16.50
C ASP A 144 18.66 -2.10 16.37
N GLU A 145 19.65 -2.88 15.92
CA GLU A 145 21.04 -2.43 15.80
C GLU A 145 21.32 -1.80 14.43
N PRO A 146 22.21 -0.79 14.34
CA PRO A 146 22.60 -0.18 13.08
C PRO A 146 23.11 -1.22 12.06
N PHE A 147 22.70 -1.07 10.80
CA PHE A 147 23.13 -1.96 9.74
C PHE A 147 23.26 -1.27 8.38
N GLU A 148 23.97 -1.95 7.48
CA GLU A 148 24.03 -1.62 6.05
C GLU A 148 23.42 -2.77 5.24
N TYR A 149 22.55 -2.43 4.29
CA TYR A 149 22.03 -3.33 3.25
C TYR A 149 22.50 -2.81 1.90
N LYS A 150 23.24 -3.65 1.16
CA LYS A 150 23.67 -3.36 -0.22
C LYS A 150 22.92 -4.26 -1.18
N GLY A 151 21.85 -3.73 -1.75
CA GLY A 151 21.02 -4.41 -2.74
C GLY A 151 21.45 -4.13 -4.17
N GLU A 152 20.75 -4.79 -5.09
CA GLU A 152 20.84 -4.51 -6.53
C GLU A 152 20.09 -3.22 -6.88
N PHE A 153 18.96 -2.98 -6.23
CA PHE A 153 18.06 -1.86 -6.53
C PHE A 153 18.14 -0.74 -5.49
N TRP A 154 18.35 -1.07 -4.21
CA TRP A 154 18.45 -0.10 -3.12
C TRP A 154 19.63 -0.38 -2.18
N ASN A 155 20.23 0.71 -1.71
CA ASN A 155 21.15 0.69 -0.59
C ASN A 155 20.48 1.36 0.60
N VAL A 156 20.48 0.70 1.75
CA VAL A 156 19.85 1.21 2.97
C VAL A 156 20.82 1.16 4.13
N HIS A 157 20.87 2.24 4.89
CA HIS A 157 21.64 2.35 6.12
C HIS A 157 20.68 2.66 7.26
N LEU A 158 20.63 1.79 8.27
CA LEU A 158 20.02 2.11 9.56
C LEU A 158 21.12 2.70 10.46
N PRO A 159 21.10 4.01 10.76
CA PRO A 159 22.13 4.64 11.59
C PRO A 159 21.88 4.41 13.09
N GLU A 160 22.87 4.75 13.92
CA GLU A 160 22.66 4.91 15.36
C GLU A 160 21.61 6.01 15.63
N PRO A 161 20.71 5.82 16.62
CA PRO A 161 19.84 6.89 17.09
C PRO A 161 20.66 8.09 17.59
N GLN A 162 20.20 9.31 17.29
CA GLN A 162 20.79 10.56 17.79
C GLN A 162 20.27 10.94 19.17
#